data_AF-A0A6C0CUW8-F1
#
_entry.id   AF-A0A6C0CUW8-F1
#
_cell.length_a   1.000
_cell.length_b   1.000
_cell.length_c   1.000
_cell.angle_alpha   90.00
_cell.angle_beta   90.00
_cell.angle_gamma   90.00
#
_symmetry.space_group_name_H-M   'P 1'
#
loop_
_entity.id
_entity.type
_entity.pdbx_description
1 polymer ?
#
loop_
_entity_poly.entity_id
_entity_poly.type
_entity_poly.pdbx_seq_one_letter_code
_entity_poly.pdbx_strand_id
1 'polypeptide(L)'
;MSSQVTITSPTIFSAKPNDGPTKSFVLSCIDPRFAYATEQYLYDKYTRNNLSFDHFVLAGSALGGNLTGPGSGVGQCNILSANSNWNRTLIEHIQVAISLHNVEGVEIIDHLNCGAYGACIAGISSGPTGDQGATFHRGQYISLGSSLTGAVYVSHNNIIGTTIGSIILDAGVTGRYFDGYTTSPTTTLIDYGGNSILTERKGTYSGAKVLVLGCIDPRYSSVLSAFLREYKGVQFIYDLFVLAGASIGANQSYLANGNVRVSGNRGNYPNNILADTAAGIGPMGVSWGPTFFDHLSLARSLHGITEVWVFDHLDCGAYKAVAYGDLSNPDLVVETHVAEMSKLKASIDGYTTRTGPITDPLNTSPYSLGFKGFVIDLDGNIGKYVDGNTIFGAESSLTVASSVSRPGVLIRDSSDYTKIVKQARLFREFSGRASTGGSQTAYNNVFSQPYDYSIIQSNEARITYNLGRNVCGCTGAFSTSPLGT
;
A
#
# COMPACT_ATOMS: atom_id res chain seq x y z
N MET A 1 -10.11 37.05 15.54
CA MET A 1 -10.30 36.08 14.44
C MET A 1 -8.91 35.70 13.97
N SER A 2 -8.42 34.52 14.35
CA SER A 2 -7.10 34.04 13.91
C SER A 2 -7.24 33.67 12.44
N SER A 3 -6.49 34.33 11.55
CA SER A 3 -6.40 33.91 10.15
C SER A 3 -5.72 32.55 10.13
N GLN A 4 -6.50 31.47 9.99
CA GLN A 4 -5.92 30.17 9.66
C GLN A 4 -5.29 30.30 8.28
N VAL A 5 -3.96 30.29 8.25
CA VAL A 5 -3.19 30.13 7.03
C VAL A 5 -3.52 28.73 6.53
N THR A 6 -4.29 28.64 5.45
CA THR A 6 -4.59 27.36 4.81
C THR A 6 -3.31 26.81 4.20
N ILE A 7 -2.84 25.68 4.71
CA ILE A 7 -1.68 24.99 4.15
C ILE A 7 -2.10 24.38 2.81
N THR A 8 -1.51 24.85 1.71
CA THR A 8 -1.74 24.30 0.37
C THR A 8 -0.43 23.78 -0.21
N SER A 9 -0.44 22.56 -0.77
CA SER A 9 0.67 21.98 -1.51
C SER A 9 0.30 21.77 -2.98
N PRO A 10 1.24 21.92 -3.94
CA PRO A 10 0.99 21.58 -5.34
C PRO A 10 0.55 20.13 -5.51
N THR A 11 -0.46 19.91 -6.35
CA THR A 11 -0.88 18.58 -6.78
C THR A 11 0.24 17.90 -7.57
N ILE A 12 0.64 16.70 -7.13
CA ILE A 12 1.69 15.90 -7.78
C ILE A 12 1.13 14.72 -8.59
N PHE A 13 -0.14 14.37 -8.34
CA PHE A 13 -0.86 13.29 -9.01
C PHE A 13 -2.36 13.52 -8.82
N SER A 14 -3.18 13.03 -9.74
CA SER A 14 -4.64 13.08 -9.61
C SER A 14 -5.25 11.86 -10.29
N ALA A 15 -6.21 11.24 -9.61
CA ALA A 15 -7.06 10.21 -10.17
C ALA A 15 -8.44 10.31 -9.52
N LYS A 16 -9.50 9.97 -10.26
CA LYS A 16 -10.86 10.08 -9.76
C LYS A 16 -11.11 9.11 -8.60
N PRO A 17 -11.64 9.57 -7.44
CA PRO A 17 -12.11 8.68 -6.38
C PRO A 17 -13.22 7.74 -6.86
N ASN A 18 -13.32 6.58 -6.23
CA ASN A 18 -14.29 5.55 -6.58
C ASN A 18 -15.37 5.42 -5.51
N ASP A 19 -16.47 6.16 -5.68
CA ASP A 19 -17.64 6.09 -4.80
C ASP A 19 -18.59 4.92 -5.14
N GLY A 20 -18.12 3.96 -5.93
CA GLY A 20 -18.85 2.72 -6.20
C GLY A 20 -19.08 1.90 -4.94
N PRO A 21 -20.08 1.00 -4.93
CA PRO A 21 -20.36 0.16 -3.78
C PRO A 21 -19.18 -0.76 -3.47
N THR A 22 -18.82 -0.83 -2.19
CA THR A 22 -17.72 -1.68 -1.72
C THR A 22 -18.17 -3.12 -1.64
N LYS A 23 -17.45 -4.02 -2.31
CA LYS A 23 -17.84 -5.44 -2.41
C LYS A 23 -17.03 -6.37 -1.54
N SER A 24 -15.75 -6.06 -1.33
CA SER A 24 -14.87 -6.98 -0.63
C SER A 24 -13.83 -6.27 0.21
N PHE A 25 -13.49 -6.92 1.32
CA PHE A 25 -12.25 -6.69 2.04
C PHE A 25 -11.17 -7.62 1.48
N VAL A 26 -10.09 -7.05 0.95
CA VAL A 26 -8.98 -7.78 0.36
C VAL A 26 -7.81 -7.78 1.33
N LEU A 27 -7.32 -8.96 1.69
CA LEU A 27 -6.09 -9.17 2.43
C LEU A 27 -5.00 -9.65 1.46
N SER A 28 -3.87 -8.93 1.36
CA SER A 28 -2.72 -9.38 0.58
C SER A 28 -1.40 -9.34 1.37
N CYS A 29 -0.34 -9.87 0.77
CA CYS A 29 1.02 -9.75 1.31
C CYS A 29 1.67 -8.41 0.91
N ILE A 30 2.62 -7.94 1.73
CA ILE A 30 3.47 -6.76 1.47
C ILE A 30 4.48 -6.95 0.33
N ASP A 31 4.64 -8.17 -0.18
CA ASP A 31 5.76 -8.53 -1.05
C ASP A 31 5.76 -7.73 -2.37
N PRO A 32 6.82 -6.96 -2.64
CA PRO A 32 6.87 -6.01 -3.74
C PRO A 32 6.88 -6.69 -5.12
N ARG A 33 7.21 -7.98 -5.16
CA ARG A 33 7.18 -8.73 -6.42
C ARG A 33 5.75 -8.85 -6.93
N PHE A 34 4.78 -8.98 -6.03
CA PHE A 34 3.40 -9.26 -6.40
C PHE A 34 2.52 -8.02 -6.35
N ALA A 35 2.99 -6.92 -5.76
CA ALA A 35 2.25 -5.66 -5.62
C ALA A 35 1.56 -5.23 -6.94
N TYR A 36 2.31 -5.12 -8.05
CA TYR A 36 1.72 -4.74 -9.34
C TYR A 36 0.62 -5.70 -9.82
N ALA A 37 0.85 -7.02 -9.70
CA ALA A 37 -0.10 -8.03 -10.15
C ALA A 37 -1.36 -8.04 -9.28
N THR A 38 -1.22 -7.84 -7.96
CA THR A 38 -2.34 -7.62 -7.03
C THR A 38 -3.13 -6.38 -7.44
N GLU A 39 -2.49 -5.23 -7.65
CA GLU A 39 -3.21 -4.01 -8.04
C GLU A 39 -3.92 -4.14 -9.38
N GLN A 40 -3.31 -4.83 -10.35
CA GLN A 40 -3.91 -5.06 -11.66
C GLN A 40 -5.16 -5.94 -11.55
N TYR A 41 -5.11 -7.01 -10.74
CA TYR A 41 -6.26 -7.84 -10.44
C TYR A 41 -7.41 -7.07 -9.80
N LEU A 42 -7.11 -6.25 -8.79
CA LEU A 42 -8.11 -5.45 -8.08
C LEU A 42 -8.75 -4.41 -8.99
N TYR A 43 -7.96 -3.78 -9.85
CA TYR A 43 -8.46 -2.90 -10.89
C TYR A 43 -9.41 -3.62 -11.86
N ASP A 44 -8.99 -4.79 -12.38
CA ASP A 44 -9.76 -5.54 -13.37
C ASP A 44 -11.08 -6.08 -12.81
N LYS A 45 -11.06 -6.52 -11.54
CA LYS A 45 -12.23 -7.08 -10.86
C LYS A 45 -13.21 -6.01 -10.38
N TYR A 46 -12.71 -4.96 -9.73
CA TYR A 46 -13.53 -3.97 -9.05
C TYR A 46 -13.57 -2.63 -9.78
N THR A 47 -12.42 -1.94 -9.88
CA THR A 47 -12.37 -0.55 -10.31
C THR A 47 -12.89 -0.34 -11.73
N ARG A 48 -12.53 -1.22 -12.69
CA ARG A 48 -13.01 -1.13 -14.08
C ARG A 48 -14.54 -1.23 -14.18
N ASN A 49 -15.19 -1.83 -13.19
CA ASN A 49 -16.64 -2.02 -13.14
C ASN A 49 -17.34 -1.03 -12.18
N ASN A 50 -16.65 0.04 -11.76
CA ASN A 50 -17.17 1.03 -10.81
C ASN A 50 -17.63 0.38 -9.48
N LEU A 51 -16.90 -0.64 -9.04
CA LEU A 51 -16.99 -1.25 -7.71
C LEU A 51 -15.74 -0.89 -6.92
N SER A 52 -15.85 -0.83 -5.60
CA SER A 52 -14.72 -0.54 -4.72
C SER A 52 -14.43 -1.72 -3.78
N PHE A 53 -13.28 -1.65 -3.11
CA PHE A 53 -12.79 -2.66 -2.19
C PHE A 53 -12.00 -1.99 -1.08
N ASP A 54 -12.05 -2.57 0.11
CA ASP A 54 -11.13 -2.23 1.21
C ASP A 54 -9.88 -3.08 1.04
N HIS A 55 -8.69 -2.46 1.00
CA HIS A 55 -7.43 -3.20 0.93
C HIS A 55 -6.70 -3.16 2.26
N PHE A 56 -6.33 -4.33 2.76
CA PHE A 56 -5.49 -4.49 3.93
C PHE A 56 -4.33 -5.39 3.59
N VAL A 57 -3.16 -5.11 4.19
CA VAL A 57 -1.93 -5.82 3.84
C VAL A 57 -1.26 -6.29 5.11
N LEU A 58 -0.94 -7.58 5.18
CA LEU A 58 -0.11 -8.15 6.24
C LEU A 58 1.02 -8.96 5.61
N ALA A 59 2.21 -8.91 6.17
CA ALA A 59 3.29 -9.78 5.71
C ALA A 59 2.87 -11.25 5.85
N GLY A 60 2.89 -11.99 4.76
CA GLY A 60 2.40 -13.37 4.69
C GLY A 60 0.89 -13.53 4.55
N SER A 61 0.13 -12.44 4.34
CA SER A 61 -1.32 -12.45 4.08
C SER A 61 -2.10 -13.36 5.04
N ALA A 62 -2.45 -14.59 4.64
CA ALA A 62 -3.14 -15.54 5.51
C ALA A 62 -2.37 -15.87 6.79
N LEU A 63 -1.05 -16.08 6.69
CA LEU A 63 -0.19 -16.33 7.84
C LEU A 63 -0.22 -15.14 8.80
N GLY A 64 0.03 -13.94 8.28
CA GLY A 64 0.03 -12.71 9.06
C GLY A 64 -1.31 -12.49 9.76
N GLY A 65 -2.42 -12.77 9.07
CA GLY A 65 -3.77 -12.73 9.62
C GLY A 65 -4.03 -13.73 10.75
N ASN A 66 -3.24 -14.79 10.87
CA ASN A 66 -3.31 -15.75 11.99
C ASN A 66 -2.38 -15.41 13.16
N LEU A 67 -1.54 -14.36 13.07
CA LEU A 67 -0.57 -14.04 14.12
C LEU A 67 -1.20 -13.24 15.27
N THR A 68 -1.22 -13.85 16.44
CA THR A 68 -1.84 -13.34 17.68
C THR A 68 -0.83 -12.76 18.67
N GLY A 69 0.47 -12.94 18.44
CA GLY A 69 1.51 -12.41 19.31
C GLY A 69 2.91 -12.99 19.08
N PRO A 70 3.90 -12.56 19.89
CA PRO A 70 5.26 -13.08 19.84
C PRO A 70 5.32 -14.54 20.30
N GLY A 71 6.29 -15.29 19.75
CA GLY A 71 6.60 -16.66 20.19
C GLY A 71 6.69 -17.66 19.03
N SER A 72 6.73 -18.94 19.39
CA SER A 72 6.87 -20.06 18.45
C SER A 72 5.69 -21.03 18.46
N GLY A 73 4.61 -20.69 19.18
CA GLY A 73 3.38 -21.47 19.22
C GLY A 73 2.49 -21.28 17.99
N VAL A 74 1.36 -21.99 17.96
CA VAL A 74 0.35 -21.83 16.91
C VAL A 74 -0.16 -20.39 16.92
N GLY A 75 -0.14 -19.74 15.75
CA GLY A 75 -0.54 -18.34 15.62
C GLY A 75 0.39 -17.36 16.33
N GLN A 76 1.65 -17.73 16.58
CA GLN A 76 2.67 -16.83 17.13
C GLN A 76 3.86 -16.72 16.19
N CYS A 77 4.60 -15.62 16.29
CA CYS A 77 5.81 -15.42 15.51
C CYS A 77 6.85 -14.62 16.27
N ASN A 78 8.10 -15.08 16.30
CA ASN A 78 9.19 -14.48 17.07
C ASN A 78 9.57 -13.06 16.63
N ILE A 79 9.15 -12.62 15.44
CA ILE A 79 9.44 -11.27 14.94
C ILE A 79 8.45 -10.22 15.48
N LEU A 80 7.30 -10.64 16.02
CA LEU A 80 6.30 -9.72 16.55
C LEU A 80 6.80 -9.11 17.85
N SER A 81 6.47 -7.83 18.08
CA SER A 81 6.78 -7.17 19.35
C SER A 81 5.83 -7.59 20.48
N ALA A 82 6.24 -7.35 21.74
CA ALA A 82 5.61 -7.85 22.96
C ALA A 82 4.12 -7.48 23.17
N ASN A 83 3.59 -6.53 22.40
CA ASN A 83 2.19 -6.07 22.47
C ASN A 83 1.48 -6.09 21.11
N SER A 84 2.09 -6.73 20.12
CA SER A 84 1.55 -6.78 18.77
C SER A 84 0.64 -7.99 18.60
N ASN A 85 -0.47 -7.77 17.89
CA ASN A 85 -1.41 -8.82 17.53
C ASN A 85 -2.01 -8.46 16.17
N TRP A 86 -1.43 -9.03 15.12
CA TRP A 86 -1.79 -8.72 13.73
C TRP A 86 -3.19 -9.25 13.39
N ASN A 87 -3.57 -10.42 13.93
CA ASN A 87 -4.91 -10.98 13.82
C ASN A 87 -5.97 -10.04 14.39
N ARG A 88 -5.71 -9.47 15.58
CA ARG A 88 -6.61 -8.49 16.20
C ARG A 88 -6.72 -7.24 15.35
N THR A 89 -5.61 -6.72 14.84
CA THR A 89 -5.60 -5.57 13.92
C THR A 89 -6.44 -5.89 12.67
N LEU A 90 -6.29 -7.06 12.06
CA LEU A 90 -7.08 -7.50 10.90
C LEU A 90 -8.58 -7.54 11.21
N ILE A 91 -8.98 -8.19 12.30
CA ILE A 91 -10.40 -8.31 12.68
C ILE A 91 -11.02 -6.94 12.93
N GLU A 92 -10.29 -6.03 13.58
CA GLU A 92 -10.77 -4.66 13.80
C GLU A 92 -10.91 -3.88 12.49
N HIS A 93 -10.02 -4.06 11.52
CA HIS A 93 -10.15 -3.42 10.20
C HIS A 93 -11.30 -4.01 9.38
N ILE A 94 -11.54 -5.32 9.47
CA ILE A 94 -12.75 -5.93 8.87
C ILE A 94 -14.00 -5.34 9.52
N GLN A 95 -14.02 -5.16 10.85
CA GLN A 95 -15.14 -4.51 11.53
C GLN A 95 -15.33 -3.06 11.05
N VAL A 96 -14.27 -2.27 10.90
CA VAL A 96 -14.35 -0.91 10.35
C VAL A 96 -14.91 -0.92 8.93
N ALA A 97 -14.43 -1.81 8.07
CA ALA A 97 -14.90 -1.97 6.69
C ALA A 97 -16.39 -2.36 6.61
N ILE A 98 -16.85 -3.27 7.48
CA ILE A 98 -18.28 -3.62 7.61
C ILE A 98 -19.07 -2.37 8.02
N SER A 99 -18.61 -1.69 9.07
CA SER A 99 -19.34 -0.56 9.66
C SER A 99 -19.44 0.64 8.73
N LEU A 100 -18.40 0.95 7.95
CA LEU A 100 -18.36 2.15 7.12
C LEU A 100 -18.69 1.90 5.65
N HIS A 101 -18.34 0.72 5.12
CA HIS A 101 -18.35 0.47 3.69
C HIS A 101 -19.26 -0.70 3.28
N ASN A 102 -19.85 -1.41 4.25
CA ASN A 102 -20.77 -2.53 4.02
C ASN A 102 -20.15 -3.65 3.15
N VAL A 103 -18.92 -4.07 3.48
CA VAL A 103 -18.27 -5.18 2.78
C VAL A 103 -19.05 -6.49 2.91
N GLU A 104 -19.17 -7.23 1.79
CA GLU A 104 -19.98 -8.45 1.66
C GLU A 104 -19.14 -9.74 1.79
N GLY A 105 -17.82 -9.65 1.63
CA GLY A 105 -16.95 -10.82 1.69
C GLY A 105 -15.47 -10.49 1.86
N VAL A 106 -14.68 -11.49 2.21
CA VAL A 106 -13.23 -11.37 2.37
C VAL A 106 -12.51 -12.15 1.27
N GLU A 107 -11.49 -11.52 0.70
CA GLU A 107 -10.61 -12.12 -0.28
C GLU A 107 -9.18 -12.14 0.24
N ILE A 108 -8.60 -13.33 0.37
CA ILE A 108 -7.23 -13.54 0.83
C ILE A 108 -6.36 -13.88 -0.38
N ILE A 109 -5.32 -13.08 -0.60
CA ILE A 109 -4.35 -13.24 -1.69
C ILE A 109 -2.98 -13.52 -1.07
N ASP A 110 -2.59 -14.79 -1.09
CA ASP A 110 -1.25 -15.25 -0.73
C ASP A 110 -0.31 -15.14 -1.94
N HIS A 111 0.94 -15.55 -1.72
CA HIS A 111 1.85 -15.87 -2.80
C HIS A 111 2.86 -16.90 -2.32
N LEU A 112 3.31 -17.77 -3.21
CA LEU A 112 4.41 -18.67 -2.91
C LEU A 112 5.71 -17.88 -2.77
N ASN A 113 6.70 -18.52 -2.17
CA ASN A 113 8.05 -18.01 -1.97
C ASN A 113 8.04 -16.81 -1.02
N CYS A 114 7.25 -16.88 0.06
CA CYS A 114 7.02 -15.74 0.95
C CYS A 114 8.09 -15.60 2.04
N GLY A 115 8.69 -14.41 2.14
CA GLY A 115 9.70 -14.12 3.16
C GLY A 115 9.14 -14.20 4.59
N ALA A 116 7.89 -13.77 4.80
CA ALA A 116 7.24 -13.80 6.10
C ALA A 116 7.01 -15.24 6.62
N TYR A 117 6.69 -16.18 5.72
CA TYR A 117 6.55 -17.60 6.09
C TYR A 117 7.87 -18.17 6.62
N GLY A 118 9.00 -17.87 5.96
CA GLY A 118 10.30 -18.27 6.48
C GLY A 118 10.75 -17.51 7.74
N ALA A 119 10.25 -16.29 7.97
CA ALA A 119 10.56 -15.51 9.18
C ALA A 119 9.75 -15.99 10.40
N CYS A 120 8.50 -16.41 10.20
CA CYS A 120 7.59 -16.75 11.29
C CYS A 120 7.44 -18.24 11.58
N ILE A 121 7.73 -19.12 10.61
CA ILE A 121 7.56 -20.56 10.79
C ILE A 121 8.93 -21.23 10.81
N ALA A 122 9.31 -21.77 11.96
CA ALA A 122 10.57 -22.49 12.12
C ALA A 122 10.66 -23.67 11.14
N GLY A 123 11.80 -23.78 10.43
CA GLY A 123 12.06 -24.86 9.48
C GLY A 123 11.54 -24.62 8.05
N ILE A 124 10.82 -23.53 7.80
CA ILE A 124 10.55 -23.05 6.44
C ILE A 124 11.70 -22.11 6.03
N SER A 125 12.34 -22.38 4.90
CA SER A 125 13.36 -21.45 4.40
C SER A 125 12.67 -20.26 3.74
N SER A 126 13.12 -19.04 4.06
CA SER A 126 12.69 -17.84 3.35
C SER A 126 13.36 -17.77 1.97
N GLY A 127 12.66 -17.18 1.00
CA GLY A 127 13.26 -16.82 -0.29
C GLY A 127 13.17 -17.90 -1.38
N PRO A 128 13.87 -17.68 -2.52
CA PRO A 128 13.62 -18.22 -3.86
C PRO A 128 13.20 -19.69 -4.01
N THR A 129 13.53 -20.56 -3.07
CA THR A 129 13.30 -22.01 -3.18
C THR A 129 12.64 -22.62 -1.95
N GLY A 130 12.32 -21.83 -0.92
CA GLY A 130 12.04 -22.36 0.42
C GLY A 130 10.57 -22.57 0.79
N ASP A 131 9.66 -21.89 0.09
CA ASP A 131 8.22 -21.98 0.26
C ASP A 131 7.54 -22.06 -1.12
N GLN A 132 7.65 -23.21 -1.80
CA GLN A 132 7.15 -23.36 -3.17
C GLN A 132 5.84 -24.16 -3.26
N GLY A 133 5.27 -24.55 -2.12
CA GLY A 133 4.10 -25.42 -2.05
C GLY A 133 2.87 -24.71 -1.54
N ALA A 134 1.79 -24.69 -2.32
CA ALA A 134 0.53 -24.08 -1.93
C ALA A 134 -0.17 -24.77 -0.75
N THR A 135 0.22 -26.00 -0.38
CA THR A 135 -0.39 -26.77 0.71
C THR A 135 -0.33 -26.04 2.05
N PHE A 136 0.82 -25.46 2.39
CA PHE A 136 0.98 -24.73 3.67
C PHE A 136 0.17 -23.44 3.69
N HIS A 137 0.20 -22.68 2.59
CA HIS A 137 -0.60 -21.47 2.43
C HIS A 137 -2.10 -21.77 2.49
N ARG A 138 -2.55 -22.84 1.82
CA ARG A 138 -3.93 -23.32 1.89
C ARG A 138 -4.35 -23.64 3.32
N GLY A 139 -3.47 -24.22 4.12
CA GLY A 139 -3.71 -24.47 5.54
C GLY A 139 -3.92 -23.16 6.33
N GLN A 140 -3.06 -22.16 6.12
CA GLN A 140 -3.19 -20.84 6.75
C GLN A 140 -4.47 -20.13 6.31
N TYR A 141 -4.79 -20.16 5.01
CA TYR A 141 -6.02 -19.63 4.44
C TYR A 141 -7.26 -20.28 5.07
N ILE A 142 -7.32 -21.61 5.16
CA ILE A 142 -8.47 -22.31 5.75
C ILE A 142 -8.62 -21.97 7.23
N SER A 143 -7.51 -21.94 7.98
CA SER A 143 -7.50 -21.54 9.39
C SER A 143 -8.04 -20.12 9.56
N LEU A 144 -7.52 -19.17 8.79
CA LEU A 144 -7.93 -17.78 8.86
C LEU A 144 -9.40 -17.63 8.45
N GLY A 145 -9.79 -18.24 7.32
CA GLY A 145 -11.17 -18.22 6.85
C GLY A 145 -12.15 -18.72 7.89
N SER A 146 -11.82 -19.82 8.58
CA SER A 146 -12.62 -20.35 9.69
C SER A 146 -12.71 -19.35 10.84
N SER A 147 -11.59 -18.75 11.24
CA SER A 147 -11.56 -17.71 12.28
C SER A 147 -12.39 -16.48 11.93
N LEU A 148 -12.35 -16.01 10.68
CA LEU A 148 -13.10 -14.84 10.22
C LEU A 148 -14.60 -15.15 10.18
N THR A 149 -14.99 -16.31 9.66
CA THR A 149 -16.41 -16.71 9.64
C THR A 149 -17.00 -16.97 11.03
N GLY A 150 -16.17 -17.38 12.00
CA GLY A 150 -16.57 -17.58 13.39
C GLY A 150 -16.51 -16.33 14.26
N ALA A 151 -15.95 -15.22 13.77
CA ALA A 151 -15.87 -13.98 14.51
C ALA A 151 -17.24 -13.29 14.61
N VAL A 152 -17.45 -12.56 15.71
CA VAL A 152 -18.67 -11.76 15.92
C VAL A 152 -18.40 -10.34 15.45
N TYR A 153 -19.09 -9.94 14.40
CA TYR A 153 -19.07 -8.57 13.89
C TYR A 153 -20.38 -7.84 14.20
N VAL A 154 -20.27 -6.52 14.29
CA VAL A 154 -21.36 -5.57 14.40
C VAL A 154 -21.73 -5.09 12.99
N SER A 155 -23.00 -5.16 12.61
CA SER A 155 -23.46 -4.83 11.25
C SER A 155 -23.32 -3.34 10.90
N HIS A 156 -23.36 -3.02 9.60
CA HIS A 156 -23.25 -1.67 9.04
C HIS A 156 -24.22 -0.63 9.65
N ASN A 157 -25.49 -1.01 9.86
CA ASN A 157 -26.56 -0.10 10.29
C ASN A 157 -26.50 0.34 11.78
N ASN A 158 -25.40 0.01 12.46
CA ASN A 158 -25.39 -0.17 13.89
C ASN A 158 -24.46 0.79 14.63
N ILE A 159 -24.02 1.84 13.96
CA ILE A 159 -23.57 3.04 14.66
C ILE A 159 -24.75 3.61 15.49
N ILE A 160 -26.02 3.21 15.19
CA ILE A 160 -27.24 3.52 15.98
C ILE A 160 -28.30 2.37 15.98
N GLY A 161 -27.97 1.07 16.17
CA GLY A 161 -28.99 0.02 16.46
C GLY A 161 -28.72 -1.41 15.96
N THR A 162 -28.73 -2.40 16.86
CA THR A 162 -28.19 -3.75 16.58
C THR A 162 -29.22 -4.80 16.15
N THR A 163 -28.80 -5.69 15.24
CA THR A 163 -29.06 -7.14 15.38
C THR A 163 -27.74 -7.88 15.25
N ILE A 164 -27.25 -8.42 16.37
CA ILE A 164 -26.05 -9.26 16.46
C ILE A 164 -26.35 -10.62 15.78
N GLY A 165 -25.41 -11.14 14.97
CA GLY A 165 -25.50 -12.52 14.45
C GLY A 165 -26.17 -12.69 13.07
N SER A 166 -26.26 -11.65 12.24
CA SER A 166 -26.56 -11.83 10.81
C SER A 166 -25.34 -12.34 10.04
N ILE A 167 -25.56 -13.03 8.91
CA ILE A 167 -24.47 -13.36 7.96
C ILE A 167 -23.98 -12.03 7.40
N ILE A 168 -22.86 -11.52 7.94
CA ILE A 168 -22.27 -10.24 7.54
C ILE A 168 -21.35 -10.41 6.31
N LEU A 169 -20.75 -11.59 6.15
CA LEU A 169 -19.94 -11.96 5.00
C LEU A 169 -20.69 -12.98 4.14
N ASP A 170 -21.77 -12.55 3.49
CA ASP A 170 -22.63 -13.42 2.68
C ASP A 170 -21.92 -14.00 1.45
N ALA A 171 -20.97 -13.27 0.87
CA ALA A 171 -20.08 -13.76 -0.18
C ALA A 171 -18.96 -14.69 0.36
N GLY A 172 -18.84 -14.84 1.68
CA GLY A 172 -17.89 -15.73 2.34
C GLY A 172 -16.43 -15.28 2.26
N VAL A 173 -15.51 -16.24 2.49
CA VAL A 173 -14.06 -16.02 2.43
C VAL A 173 -13.46 -16.80 1.27
N THR A 174 -12.88 -16.08 0.30
CA THR A 174 -12.21 -16.68 -0.87
C THR A 174 -10.70 -16.58 -0.73
N GLY A 175 -9.99 -17.61 -1.18
CA GLY A 175 -8.53 -17.67 -1.09
C GLY A 175 -7.88 -17.93 -2.44
N ARG A 176 -6.82 -17.19 -2.72
CA ARG A 176 -6.02 -17.25 -3.96
C ARG A 176 -4.54 -17.10 -3.60
N TYR A 177 -3.66 -17.49 -4.50
CA TYR A 177 -2.24 -17.26 -4.36
C TYR A 177 -1.57 -16.99 -5.70
N PHE A 178 -0.54 -16.15 -5.68
CA PHE A 178 0.38 -16.01 -6.81
C PHE A 178 1.45 -17.11 -6.80
N ASP A 179 1.75 -17.67 -7.97
CA ASP A 179 2.85 -18.62 -8.11
C ASP A 179 4.26 -17.96 -8.00
N GLY A 180 5.20 -18.68 -7.39
CA GLY A 180 6.43 -18.10 -6.84
C GLY A 180 7.68 -18.23 -7.71
N TYR A 181 7.56 -18.68 -8.97
CA TYR A 181 8.70 -19.17 -9.75
C TYR A 181 9.73 -18.08 -10.07
N THR A 182 10.93 -18.22 -9.51
CA THR A 182 12.00 -17.20 -9.46
C THR A 182 12.56 -16.77 -10.80
N THR A 183 12.42 -17.61 -11.82
CA THR A 183 12.98 -17.39 -13.15
C THR A 183 11.99 -16.75 -14.13
N SER A 184 10.69 -16.73 -13.80
CA SER A 184 9.68 -16.13 -14.66
C SER A 184 9.56 -14.62 -14.42
N PRO A 185 9.48 -13.79 -15.48
CA PRO A 185 9.13 -12.37 -15.34
C PRO A 185 7.63 -12.16 -15.07
N THR A 186 6.84 -13.24 -15.09
CA THR A 186 5.39 -13.23 -14.82
C THR A 186 5.05 -14.09 -13.61
N THR A 187 3.83 -13.90 -13.13
CA THR A 187 3.18 -14.73 -12.12
C THR A 187 1.72 -14.96 -12.51
N THR A 188 1.16 -16.07 -12.07
CA THR A 188 -0.25 -16.42 -12.25
C THR A 188 -0.96 -16.39 -10.90
N LEU A 189 -2.09 -15.70 -10.83
CA LEU A 189 -3.02 -15.78 -9.70
C LEU A 189 -3.87 -17.04 -9.87
N ILE A 190 -3.85 -17.92 -8.88
CA ILE A 190 -4.53 -19.21 -8.88
C ILE A 190 -5.43 -19.27 -7.65
N ASP A 191 -6.68 -19.71 -7.80
CA ASP A 191 -7.52 -20.00 -6.63
C ASP A 191 -7.10 -21.32 -5.95
N TYR A 192 -7.47 -21.51 -4.68
CA TYR A 192 -7.18 -22.79 -4.00
C TYR A 192 -7.99 -23.99 -4.52
N GLY A 193 -8.84 -23.80 -5.54
CA GLY A 193 -9.47 -24.85 -6.33
C GLY A 193 -8.66 -25.27 -7.57
N GLY A 194 -7.59 -24.53 -7.91
CA GLY A 194 -6.69 -24.80 -9.03
C GLY A 194 -6.99 -24.01 -10.31
N ASN A 195 -7.98 -23.11 -10.31
CA ASN A 195 -8.27 -22.31 -11.51
C ASN A 195 -7.32 -21.12 -11.62
N SER A 196 -6.73 -20.95 -12.80
CA SER A 196 -5.94 -19.75 -13.13
C SER A 196 -6.88 -18.59 -13.44
N ILE A 197 -6.65 -17.44 -12.79
CA ILE A 197 -7.51 -16.26 -12.88
C ILE A 197 -6.92 -15.21 -13.82
N LEU A 198 -5.64 -14.90 -13.64
CA LEU A 198 -4.89 -13.98 -14.50
C LEU A 198 -3.40 -14.29 -14.43
N THR A 199 -2.69 -13.91 -15.47
CA THR A 199 -1.22 -13.93 -15.52
C THR A 199 -0.72 -12.52 -15.78
N GLU A 200 0.13 -12.02 -14.91
CA GLU A 200 0.64 -10.66 -14.97
C GLU A 200 2.15 -10.59 -14.77
N ARG A 201 2.74 -9.44 -15.10
CA ARG A 201 4.15 -9.18 -14.78
C ARG A 201 4.33 -9.09 -13.27
N LYS A 202 5.46 -9.60 -12.78
CA LYS A 202 5.88 -9.43 -11.39
C LYS A 202 7.15 -8.58 -11.29
N GLY A 203 7.31 -7.93 -10.13
CA GLY A 203 8.49 -7.17 -9.78
C GLY A 203 9.73 -8.06 -9.58
N THR A 204 10.89 -7.41 -9.52
CA THR A 204 12.19 -8.03 -9.28
C THR A 204 12.45 -8.22 -7.78
N TYR A 205 13.43 -9.06 -7.45
CA TYR A 205 13.92 -9.26 -6.07
C TYR A 205 14.73 -8.08 -5.51
N SER A 206 14.83 -6.96 -6.24
CA SER A 206 15.68 -5.80 -5.89
C SER A 206 15.29 -5.06 -4.60
N GLY A 207 14.23 -5.54 -3.93
CA GLY A 207 13.69 -5.01 -2.68
C GLY A 207 12.87 -3.75 -2.89
N ALA A 208 11.83 -3.58 -2.07
CA ALA A 208 11.20 -2.29 -1.87
C ALA A 208 12.16 -1.29 -1.23
N LYS A 209 12.09 -0.03 -1.69
CA LYS A 209 12.79 1.11 -1.10
C LYS A 209 11.87 1.96 -0.25
N VAL A 210 10.56 1.85 -0.45
CA VAL A 210 9.56 2.66 0.22
C VAL A 210 8.56 1.77 0.93
N LEU A 211 8.33 1.99 2.22
CA LEU A 211 7.14 1.46 2.89
C LEU A 211 6.05 2.52 2.80
N VAL A 212 4.97 2.19 2.11
CA VAL A 212 3.80 3.05 1.95
C VAL A 212 2.81 2.71 3.06
N LEU A 213 2.36 3.71 3.80
CA LEU A 213 1.24 3.62 4.75
C LEU A 213 0.04 4.35 4.15
N GLY A 214 -1.00 3.61 3.78
CA GLY A 214 -2.25 4.14 3.23
C GLY A 214 -3.44 4.02 4.18
N CYS A 215 -4.54 4.70 3.82
CA CYS A 215 -5.83 4.54 4.49
C CYS A 215 -6.66 3.43 3.82
N ILE A 216 -7.48 2.73 4.62
CA ILE A 216 -8.37 1.67 4.12
C ILE A 216 -9.55 2.18 3.29
N ASP A 217 -9.83 3.48 3.31
CA ASP A 217 -11.00 4.07 2.65
C ASP A 217 -11.09 3.66 1.16
N PRO A 218 -12.18 2.99 0.74
CA PRO A 218 -12.30 2.35 -0.56
C PRO A 218 -12.41 3.37 -1.68
N ARG A 219 -12.83 4.61 -1.38
CA ARG A 219 -12.89 5.71 -2.36
C ARG A 219 -11.51 6.03 -2.91
N TYR A 220 -10.50 5.94 -2.06
CA TYR A 220 -9.14 6.35 -2.39
C TYR A 220 -8.18 5.18 -2.62
N SER A 221 -8.61 3.93 -2.36
CA SER A 221 -7.78 2.74 -2.63
C SER A 221 -7.34 2.71 -4.09
N SER A 222 -8.26 2.93 -5.04
CA SER A 222 -7.92 2.97 -6.47
C SER A 222 -7.03 4.17 -6.87
N VAL A 223 -7.16 5.31 -6.18
CA VAL A 223 -6.31 6.50 -6.38
C VAL A 223 -4.87 6.21 -5.93
N LEU A 224 -4.72 5.60 -4.75
CA LEU A 224 -3.42 5.16 -4.24
C LEU A 224 -2.80 4.09 -5.15
N SER A 225 -3.56 3.09 -5.57
CA SER A 225 -3.10 2.06 -6.52
C SER A 225 -2.63 2.67 -7.85
N ALA A 226 -3.36 3.65 -8.38
CA ALA A 226 -2.95 4.38 -9.58
C ALA A 226 -1.65 5.14 -9.36
N PHE A 227 -1.51 5.87 -8.25
CA PHE A 227 -0.27 6.55 -7.88
C PHE A 227 0.90 5.56 -7.80
N LEU A 228 0.74 4.44 -7.08
CA LEU A 228 1.81 3.47 -6.88
C LEU A 228 2.20 2.74 -8.17
N ARG A 229 1.25 2.51 -9.09
CA ARG A 229 1.50 1.91 -10.41
C ARG A 229 2.13 2.88 -11.40
N GLU A 230 1.84 4.18 -11.32
CA GLU A 230 2.15 5.14 -12.38
C GLU A 230 3.24 6.13 -11.99
N TYR A 231 3.37 6.45 -10.70
CA TYR A 231 4.38 7.38 -10.21
C TYR A 231 5.76 6.72 -10.23
N LYS A 232 6.63 7.24 -11.10
CA LYS A 232 7.95 6.67 -11.39
C LYS A 232 8.84 6.54 -10.15
N GLY A 233 8.61 7.34 -9.11
CA GLY A 233 9.41 7.33 -7.89
C GLY A 233 9.23 6.07 -7.04
N VAL A 234 8.15 5.30 -7.23
CA VAL A 234 7.80 4.17 -6.35
C VAL A 234 7.43 2.89 -7.07
N GLN A 235 7.17 2.96 -8.39
CA GLN A 235 6.78 1.80 -9.18
C GLN A 235 7.71 0.58 -8.98
N PHE A 236 7.13 -0.57 -8.61
CA PHE A 236 7.81 -1.86 -8.32
C PHE A 236 8.79 -1.88 -7.13
N ILE A 237 8.90 -0.80 -6.37
CA ILE A 237 9.86 -0.68 -5.26
C ILE A 237 9.19 -0.25 -3.96
N TYR A 238 7.94 -0.65 -3.77
CA TYR A 238 7.19 -0.34 -2.56
C TYR A 238 6.65 -1.59 -1.88
N ASP A 239 6.65 -1.54 -0.55
CA ASP A 239 5.76 -2.35 0.27
C ASP A 239 4.55 -1.47 0.61
N LEU A 240 3.35 -2.05 0.65
CA LEU A 240 2.15 -1.36 1.08
C LEU A 240 1.70 -1.91 2.43
N PHE A 241 1.39 -1.03 3.36
CA PHE A 241 0.67 -1.33 4.58
C PHE A 241 -0.50 -0.36 4.70
N VAL A 242 -1.63 -0.83 5.22
CA VAL A 242 -2.85 -0.02 5.27
C VAL A 242 -3.39 -0.05 6.69
N LEU A 243 -3.82 1.10 7.19
CA LEU A 243 -4.57 1.22 8.44
C LEU A 243 -5.77 2.13 8.22
N ALA A 244 -6.85 1.93 8.98
CA ALA A 244 -7.91 2.93 9.07
C ALA A 244 -7.30 4.24 9.60
N GLY A 245 -7.32 5.29 8.76
CA GLY A 245 -6.74 6.59 9.06
C GLY A 245 -5.23 6.70 8.91
N ALA A 246 -4.54 5.71 8.34
CA ALA A 246 -3.11 5.75 8.05
C ALA A 246 -2.27 6.30 9.23
N SER A 247 -1.87 7.58 9.19
CA SER A 247 -1.04 8.19 10.23
C SER A 247 -1.69 8.22 11.61
N ILE A 248 -2.97 8.63 11.73
CA ILE A 248 -3.68 8.65 13.02
C ILE A 248 -3.93 7.22 13.52
N GLY A 249 -4.15 6.28 12.61
CA GLY A 249 -4.31 4.86 12.93
C GLY A 249 -3.06 4.26 13.59
N ALA A 250 -1.87 4.64 13.10
CA ALA A 250 -0.61 4.22 13.69
C ALA A 250 -0.33 4.90 15.05
N ASN A 251 -0.65 6.19 15.19
CA ASN A 251 -0.33 6.96 16.40
C ASN A 251 -1.26 6.64 17.59
N GLN A 252 -2.54 6.34 17.33
CA GLN A 252 -3.55 6.26 18.39
C GLN A 252 -3.40 5.08 19.36
N SER A 253 -2.52 4.13 19.06
CA SER A 253 -2.18 3.03 19.97
C SER A 253 -1.33 3.46 21.17
N TYR A 254 -0.75 4.66 21.17
CA TYR A 254 0.28 5.06 22.12
C TYR A 254 -0.15 6.19 23.06
N LEU A 255 0.39 6.14 24.28
CA LEU A 255 0.36 7.22 25.27
C LEU A 255 1.50 8.23 25.01
N ALA A 256 1.50 9.37 25.70
CA ALA A 256 2.51 10.43 25.50
C ALA A 256 3.94 9.97 25.82
N ASN A 257 4.09 8.98 26.70
CA ASN A 257 5.36 8.32 27.01
C ASN A 257 5.71 7.20 26.01
N GLY A 258 4.89 7.00 24.98
CA GLY A 258 5.00 5.98 23.93
C GLY A 258 4.79 4.53 24.39
N ASN A 259 4.30 4.30 25.61
CA ASN A 259 3.75 3.00 25.98
C ASN A 259 2.44 2.77 25.21
N VAL A 260 2.17 1.51 24.86
CA VAL A 260 0.90 1.10 24.27
C VAL A 260 -0.22 1.32 25.29
N ARG A 261 -1.30 1.97 24.87
CA ARG A 261 -2.46 2.22 25.73
C ARG A 261 -3.21 0.91 26.01
N VAL A 262 -3.91 0.85 27.12
CA VAL A 262 -4.81 -0.27 27.43
C VAL A 262 -6.11 -0.15 26.65
N SER A 263 -6.73 -1.29 26.31
CA SER A 263 -8.05 -1.32 25.69
C SER A 263 -9.10 -0.63 26.57
N GLY A 264 -10.01 0.12 25.97
CA GLY A 264 -10.98 0.95 26.69
C GLY A 264 -10.46 2.33 27.10
N ASN A 265 -9.17 2.63 26.93
CA ASN A 265 -8.58 3.93 27.24
C ASN A 265 -8.30 4.71 25.95
N ARG A 266 -8.74 5.97 25.90
CA ARG A 266 -8.56 6.90 24.78
C ARG A 266 -7.14 7.43 24.59
N GLY A 267 -6.28 7.29 25.61
CA GLY A 267 -4.87 7.69 25.55
C GLY A 267 -4.69 9.17 25.21
N ASN A 268 -3.82 9.46 24.24
CA ASN A 268 -3.52 10.82 23.79
C ASN A 268 -4.64 11.47 22.96
N TYR A 269 -5.70 10.72 22.63
CA TYR A 269 -6.76 11.15 21.74
C TYR A 269 -8.08 11.19 22.52
N PRO A 270 -8.35 12.23 23.33
CA PRO A 270 -9.50 12.27 24.23
C PRO A 270 -10.86 12.16 23.51
N ASN A 271 -10.91 12.45 22.22
CA ASN A 271 -12.11 12.32 21.40
C ASN A 271 -12.27 10.93 20.76
N ASN A 272 -11.31 10.01 20.97
CA ASN A 272 -11.27 8.73 20.29
C ASN A 272 -12.43 7.81 20.73
N ILE A 273 -13.50 7.81 19.95
CA ILE A 273 -14.68 6.95 20.18
C ILE A 273 -14.43 5.50 19.76
N LEU A 274 -13.35 5.20 19.02
CA LEU A 274 -12.94 3.83 18.69
C LEU A 274 -12.17 3.17 19.83
N ALA A 275 -11.54 3.94 20.71
CA ALA A 275 -10.68 3.39 21.76
C ALA A 275 -11.43 2.77 22.94
N ASP A 276 -12.69 3.16 23.12
CA ASP A 276 -13.61 2.65 24.13
C ASP A 276 -14.85 2.04 23.46
N THR A 277 -15.97 1.95 24.16
CA THR A 277 -17.21 1.39 23.61
C THR A 277 -18.12 2.45 22.98
N ALA A 278 -17.71 3.72 22.91
CA ALA A 278 -18.57 4.83 22.48
C ALA A 278 -19.00 4.72 21.01
N ALA A 279 -18.18 4.12 20.15
CA ALA A 279 -18.56 3.84 18.77
C ALA A 279 -19.53 2.66 18.59
N GLY A 280 -19.88 1.92 19.65
CA GLY A 280 -20.80 0.77 19.59
C GLY A 280 -20.25 -0.48 18.90
N ILE A 281 -19.01 -0.43 18.41
CA ILE A 281 -18.33 -1.51 17.68
C ILE A 281 -17.20 -2.16 18.50
N GLY A 282 -17.06 -1.75 19.76
CA GLY A 282 -16.07 -2.24 20.73
C GLY A 282 -14.77 -1.43 20.74
N PRO A 283 -13.93 -1.56 21.79
CA PRO A 283 -12.67 -0.85 21.87
C PRO A 283 -11.66 -1.47 20.90
N MET A 284 -11.19 -0.65 19.97
CA MET A 284 -10.27 -1.00 18.90
C MET A 284 -8.95 -0.27 19.04
N GLY A 285 -7.96 -0.67 18.27
CA GLY A 285 -6.85 0.22 17.92
C GLY A 285 -5.63 0.14 18.82
N VAL A 286 -5.65 -0.71 19.84
CA VAL A 286 -4.49 -0.94 20.71
C VAL A 286 -3.33 -1.57 19.92
N SER A 287 -3.63 -2.46 18.97
CA SER A 287 -2.63 -3.23 18.23
C SER A 287 -2.19 -2.59 16.89
N TRP A 288 -2.82 -1.51 16.45
CA TRP A 288 -2.60 -0.94 15.10
C TRP A 288 -1.19 -0.38 14.93
N GLY A 289 -0.75 0.49 15.84
CA GLY A 289 0.61 1.02 15.91
C GLY A 289 1.67 -0.08 16.06
N PRO A 290 1.57 -0.99 17.05
CA PRO A 290 2.48 -2.13 17.16
C PRO A 290 2.59 -2.97 15.89
N THR A 291 1.46 -3.21 15.21
CA THR A 291 1.45 -3.94 13.93
C THR A 291 2.20 -3.16 12.85
N PHE A 292 1.99 -1.84 12.73
CA PHE A 292 2.74 -0.99 11.79
C PHE A 292 4.25 -1.04 12.04
N PHE A 293 4.70 -0.90 13.29
CA PHE A 293 6.14 -0.92 13.59
C PHE A 293 6.77 -2.30 13.38
N ASP A 294 6.05 -3.39 13.64
CA ASP A 294 6.53 -4.73 13.28
C ASP A 294 6.68 -4.87 11.76
N HIS A 295 5.71 -4.36 10.98
CA HIS A 295 5.79 -4.35 9.52
C HIS A 295 6.97 -3.50 9.02
N LEU A 296 7.22 -2.34 9.63
CA LEU A 296 8.38 -1.51 9.31
C LEU A 296 9.70 -2.26 9.55
N SER A 297 9.84 -2.91 10.71
CA SER A 297 11.00 -3.73 11.06
C SER A 297 11.24 -4.85 10.04
N LEU A 298 10.17 -5.58 9.72
CA LEU A 298 10.22 -6.74 8.84
C LEU A 298 10.47 -6.33 7.39
N ALA A 299 9.75 -5.33 6.88
CA ALA A 299 9.94 -4.77 5.54
C ALA A 299 11.37 -4.29 5.36
N ARG A 300 11.94 -3.60 6.36
CA ARG A 300 13.35 -3.19 6.34
C ARG A 300 14.29 -4.39 6.23
N SER A 301 14.07 -5.42 7.03
CA SER A 301 14.89 -6.64 7.05
C SER A 301 14.81 -7.42 5.74
N LEU A 302 13.61 -7.61 5.18
CA LEU A 302 13.38 -8.41 3.98
C LEU A 302 13.69 -7.66 2.68
N HIS A 303 13.34 -6.38 2.61
CA HIS A 303 13.29 -5.63 1.36
C HIS A 303 14.24 -4.43 1.33
N GLY A 304 14.80 -4.04 2.48
CA GLY A 304 15.77 -2.94 2.53
C GLY A 304 15.14 -1.57 2.36
N ILE A 305 13.96 -1.35 2.96
CA ILE A 305 13.25 -0.05 3.01
C ILE A 305 14.18 1.09 3.43
N THR A 306 14.15 2.22 2.74
CA THR A 306 14.93 3.42 3.05
C THR A 306 14.06 4.66 3.27
N GLU A 307 12.77 4.58 2.92
CA GLU A 307 11.82 5.68 3.09
C GLU A 307 10.46 5.15 3.59
N VAL A 308 9.74 5.97 4.34
CA VAL A 308 8.33 5.76 4.70
C VAL A 308 7.49 6.86 4.08
N TRP A 309 6.48 6.48 3.30
CA TRP A 309 5.57 7.41 2.64
C TRP A 309 4.17 7.22 3.21
N VAL A 310 3.54 8.28 3.68
CA VAL A 310 2.25 8.22 4.37
C VAL A 310 1.20 8.97 3.56
N PHE A 311 0.09 8.31 3.28
CA PHE A 311 -1.04 8.85 2.52
C PHE A 311 -2.26 8.90 3.42
N ASP A 312 -2.53 10.10 3.93
CA ASP A 312 -3.83 10.40 4.51
C ASP A 312 -4.76 10.95 3.42
N HIS A 313 -6.04 11.13 3.73
CA HIS A 313 -7.01 11.76 2.84
C HIS A 313 -8.04 12.55 3.64
N LEU A 314 -8.68 13.53 3.00
CA LEU A 314 -9.78 14.28 3.58
C LEU A 314 -11.07 13.46 3.62
N ASP A 315 -11.99 13.86 4.48
CA ASP A 315 -13.25 13.17 4.74
C ASP A 315 -13.05 11.75 5.29
N CYS A 316 -12.04 11.54 6.14
CA CYS A 316 -11.65 10.23 6.66
C CYS A 316 -12.44 9.81 7.91
N GLY A 317 -13.14 8.67 7.82
CA GLY A 317 -13.90 8.11 8.94
C GLY A 317 -13.08 7.90 10.22
N ALA A 318 -11.80 7.52 10.10
CA ALA A 318 -10.93 7.35 11.25
C ALA A 318 -10.54 8.68 11.91
N TYR A 319 -10.30 9.75 11.14
CA TYR A 319 -10.04 11.08 11.70
C TYR A 319 -11.27 11.64 12.42
N LYS A 320 -12.44 11.50 11.79
CA LYS A 320 -13.74 11.81 12.40
C LYS A 320 -13.92 11.13 13.74
N ALA A 321 -13.61 9.83 13.82
CA ALA A 321 -13.76 9.06 15.05
C ALA A 321 -12.66 9.32 16.10
N VAL A 322 -11.41 9.47 15.69
CA VAL A 322 -10.25 9.51 16.60
C VAL A 322 -9.88 10.93 17.00
N ALA A 323 -9.79 11.86 16.04
CA ALA A 323 -9.41 13.24 16.29
C ALA A 323 -10.59 14.09 16.75
N TYR A 324 -11.74 13.96 16.09
CA TYR A 324 -12.91 14.81 16.35
C TYR A 324 -13.91 14.18 17.30
N GLY A 325 -14.02 12.84 17.32
CA GLY A 325 -15.05 12.12 18.08
C GLY A 325 -16.46 12.34 17.54
N ASP A 326 -16.56 12.74 16.28
CA ASP A 326 -17.80 13.10 15.60
C ASP A 326 -17.76 12.59 14.16
N LEU A 327 -18.54 11.54 13.88
CA LEU A 327 -18.63 10.92 12.56
C LEU A 327 -19.34 11.81 11.52
N SER A 328 -20.05 12.86 11.96
CA SER A 328 -20.68 13.83 11.05
C SER A 328 -19.74 14.95 10.61
N ASN A 329 -18.58 15.07 11.26
CA ASN A 329 -17.54 16.02 10.86
C ASN A 329 -17.10 15.72 9.41
N PRO A 330 -16.96 16.73 8.53
CA PRO A 330 -16.56 16.50 7.15
C PRO A 330 -15.04 16.27 6.98
N ASP A 331 -14.23 16.49 8.02
CA ASP A 331 -12.77 16.26 8.03
C ASP A 331 -12.05 16.90 6.83
N LEU A 332 -12.16 18.23 6.71
CA LEU A 332 -11.62 19.01 5.59
C LEU A 332 -10.32 19.77 5.94
N VAL A 333 -9.78 19.57 7.14
CA VAL A 333 -8.67 20.35 7.67
C VAL A 333 -7.35 19.60 7.49
N VAL A 334 -6.62 19.95 6.43
CA VAL A 334 -5.32 19.35 6.07
C VAL A 334 -4.31 19.41 7.23
N GLU A 335 -4.32 20.49 8.01
CA GLU A 335 -3.42 20.71 9.14
C GLU A 335 -3.51 19.59 10.20
N THR A 336 -4.71 19.02 10.39
CA THR A 336 -4.91 17.90 11.32
C THR A 336 -4.16 16.65 10.84
N HIS A 337 -4.19 16.35 9.55
CA HIS A 337 -3.42 15.25 8.96
C HIS A 337 -1.92 15.49 9.03
N VAL A 338 -1.46 16.68 8.66
CA VAL A 338 -0.04 17.08 8.71
C VAL A 338 0.53 16.96 10.13
N ALA A 339 -0.26 17.32 11.15
CA ALA A 339 0.13 17.16 12.55
C ALA A 339 0.31 15.68 12.93
N GLU A 340 -0.58 14.79 12.50
CA GLU A 340 -0.47 13.35 12.75
C GLU A 340 0.71 12.71 12.00
N MET A 341 0.97 13.10 10.75
CA MET A 341 2.17 12.67 10.02
C MET A 341 3.46 13.12 10.73
N SER A 342 3.48 14.34 11.28
CA SER A 342 4.63 14.86 12.02
C SER A 342 4.88 14.06 13.31
N LYS A 343 3.81 13.68 14.03
CA LYS A 343 3.90 12.79 15.21
C LYS A 343 4.41 11.39 14.84
N LEU A 344 3.90 10.83 13.75
CA LEU A 344 4.31 9.51 13.27
C LEU A 344 5.77 9.51 12.85
N LYS A 345 6.21 10.54 12.11
CA LYS A 345 7.62 10.72 11.76
C LYS A 345 8.51 10.76 13.00
N ALA A 346 8.17 11.56 14.00
CA ALA A 346 8.95 11.63 15.24
C ALA A 346 9.03 10.28 15.96
N SER A 347 7.94 9.50 15.93
CA SER A 347 7.92 8.13 16.47
C SER A 347 8.81 7.17 15.68
N ILE A 348 8.82 7.27 14.34
CA ILE A 348 9.71 6.50 13.46
C ILE A 348 11.17 6.89 13.69
N ASP A 349 11.48 8.17 13.82
CA ASP A 349 12.84 8.64 14.13
C ASP A 349 13.31 8.03 15.45
N GLY A 350 12.53 8.16 16.54
CA GLY A 350 12.88 7.57 17.83
C GLY A 350 13.01 6.04 17.79
N TYR A 351 12.20 5.37 16.99
CA TYR A 351 12.23 3.93 16.78
C TYR A 351 13.52 3.46 16.07
N THR A 352 13.93 4.18 15.02
CA THR A 352 15.09 3.85 14.17
C THR A 352 16.43 4.31 14.76
N THR A 353 16.44 5.40 15.55
CA THR A 353 17.62 5.86 16.30
C THR A 353 17.75 5.18 17.66
N ARG A 354 16.75 4.39 18.07
CA ARG A 354 16.67 3.72 19.38
C ARG A 354 16.69 4.68 20.57
N THR A 355 16.23 5.92 20.38
CA THR A 355 16.08 6.92 21.44
C THR A 355 14.64 7.02 21.95
N GLY A 356 13.69 6.38 21.26
CA GLY A 356 12.28 6.34 21.62
C GLY A 356 11.91 5.20 22.58
N PRO A 357 10.65 5.21 23.08
CA PRO A 357 10.12 4.19 23.99
C PRO A 357 9.80 2.86 23.30
N ILE A 358 9.64 2.88 21.98
CA ILE A 358 9.60 1.71 21.11
C ILE A 358 10.86 1.72 20.25
N THR A 359 11.45 0.54 20.01
CA THR A 359 12.70 0.41 19.26
C THR A 359 12.64 -0.75 18.29
N ASP A 360 13.37 -0.66 17.18
CA ASP A 360 13.42 -1.73 16.19
C ASP A 360 14.01 -3.04 16.76
N PRO A 361 13.23 -4.14 16.80
CA PRO A 361 13.70 -5.41 17.35
C PRO A 361 14.62 -6.17 16.39
N LEU A 362 14.49 -5.99 15.07
CA LEU A 362 15.26 -6.74 14.07
C LEU A 362 16.48 -5.95 13.58
N ASN A 363 16.37 -4.62 13.47
CA ASN A 363 17.44 -3.76 12.96
C ASN A 363 18.10 -2.99 14.11
N THR A 364 19.10 -3.59 14.75
CA THR A 364 19.64 -3.12 16.04
C THR A 364 20.65 -1.98 15.95
N SER A 365 21.22 -1.71 14.78
CA SER A 365 22.10 -0.55 14.56
C SER A 365 21.26 0.67 14.21
N PRO A 366 21.50 1.85 14.82
CA PRO A 366 20.76 3.08 14.47
C PRO A 366 20.83 3.40 12.97
N TYR A 367 19.70 3.83 12.41
CA TYR A 367 19.60 4.24 11.01
C TYR A 367 18.59 5.38 10.86
N SER A 368 18.49 5.94 9.66
CA SER A 368 17.47 6.95 9.32
C SER A 368 16.66 6.48 8.12
N LEU A 369 15.40 6.90 8.09
CA LEU A 369 14.50 6.70 6.97
C LEU A 369 14.08 8.06 6.43
N GLY A 370 14.05 8.20 5.10
CA GLY A 370 13.35 9.33 4.50
C GLY A 370 11.86 9.27 4.87
N PHE A 371 11.22 10.43 5.00
CA PHE A 371 9.80 10.48 5.32
C PHE A 371 9.09 11.46 4.39
N LYS A 372 7.99 11.02 3.77
CA LYS A 372 7.14 11.87 2.95
C LYS A 372 5.68 11.70 3.33
N GLY A 373 4.97 12.80 3.49
CA GLY A 373 3.56 12.83 3.86
C GLY A 373 2.72 13.46 2.76
N PHE A 374 1.63 12.79 2.39
CA PHE A 374 0.73 13.17 1.32
C PHE A 374 -0.71 13.19 1.80
N VAL A 375 -1.49 14.15 1.33
CA VAL A 375 -2.94 14.20 1.56
C VAL A 375 -3.65 14.11 0.22
N ILE A 376 -4.61 13.20 0.14
CA ILE A 376 -5.54 13.07 -0.98
C ILE A 376 -6.78 13.93 -0.67
N ASP A 377 -7.12 14.88 -1.55
CA ASP A 377 -8.34 15.67 -1.40
C ASP A 377 -9.59 14.94 -1.93
N LEU A 378 -10.75 15.59 -1.82
CA LEU A 378 -12.04 15.01 -2.22
C LEU A 378 -12.17 14.76 -3.72
N ASP A 379 -11.35 15.40 -4.53
CA ASP A 379 -11.31 15.23 -5.99
C ASP A 379 -10.26 14.18 -6.40
N GLY A 380 -9.56 13.58 -5.43
CA GLY A 380 -8.51 12.59 -5.64
C GLY A 380 -7.17 13.18 -6.05
N ASN A 381 -6.97 14.48 -5.85
CA ASN A 381 -5.67 15.11 -6.04
C ASN A 381 -4.76 14.80 -4.85
N ILE A 382 -3.52 14.42 -5.14
CA ILE A 382 -2.51 14.12 -4.15
C ILE A 382 -1.57 15.32 -4.01
N GLY A 383 -1.53 15.95 -2.84
CA GLY A 383 -0.55 16.98 -2.48
C GLY A 383 0.52 16.43 -1.53
N LYS A 384 1.77 16.90 -1.65
CA LYS A 384 2.88 16.52 -0.75
C LYS A 384 3.08 17.58 0.34
N TYR A 385 2.79 17.26 1.59
CA TYR A 385 2.78 18.22 2.68
C TYR A 385 3.95 18.08 3.65
N VAL A 386 4.55 16.89 3.76
CA VAL A 386 5.72 16.65 4.62
C VAL A 386 6.84 16.04 3.80
N ASP A 387 8.07 16.53 3.95
CA ASP A 387 9.29 15.96 3.36
C ASP A 387 10.46 16.12 4.32
N GLY A 388 10.82 15.03 4.98
CA GLY A 388 11.70 15.05 6.14
C GLY A 388 11.15 16.00 7.21
N ASN A 389 11.96 16.96 7.64
CA ASN A 389 11.57 17.95 8.65
C ASN A 389 10.85 19.17 8.05
N THR A 390 10.65 19.20 6.74
CA THR A 390 9.99 20.32 6.05
C THR A 390 8.50 20.06 5.96
N ILE A 391 7.70 21.06 6.37
CA ILE A 391 6.26 21.09 6.14
C ILE A 391 5.98 22.12 5.04
N PHE A 392 5.39 21.68 3.92
CA PHE A 392 5.04 22.56 2.82
C PHE A 392 3.70 23.24 3.11
N GLY A 393 3.69 24.58 3.04
CA GLY A 393 2.51 25.43 3.24
C GLY A 393 2.49 26.22 4.56
N ALA A 394 3.54 26.12 5.39
CA ALA A 394 3.85 27.12 6.41
C ALA A 394 4.95 28.05 5.86
N GLU A 395 4.57 29.16 5.20
CA GLU A 395 5.48 30.24 4.77
C GLU A 395 6.79 29.76 4.11
N SER A 396 6.72 29.25 2.88
CA SER A 396 7.86 29.35 1.96
C SER A 396 7.44 30.13 0.73
N SER A 397 7.60 31.44 0.84
CA SER A 397 7.59 32.38 -0.27
C SER A 397 8.72 32.04 -1.25
N LEU A 398 8.53 31.01 -2.08
CA LEU A 398 9.20 30.92 -3.36
C LEU A 398 8.43 31.84 -4.29
N THR A 399 9.00 33.03 -4.50
CA THR A 399 8.64 33.93 -5.58
C THR A 399 8.73 33.20 -6.91
N VAL A 400 7.63 32.57 -7.32
CA VAL A 400 7.40 32.24 -8.72
C VAL A 400 7.28 33.60 -9.41
N ALA A 401 8.35 33.99 -10.09
CA ALA A 401 8.36 35.17 -10.93
C ALA A 401 7.11 35.14 -11.81
N SER A 402 6.29 36.18 -11.64
CA SER A 402 5.18 36.48 -12.51
C SER A 402 5.69 36.69 -13.93
N SER A 403 5.51 35.68 -14.79
CA SER A 403 5.48 35.95 -16.22
C SER A 403 4.59 34.95 -16.95
N VAL A 404 3.50 35.52 -17.47
CA VAL A 404 2.69 35.06 -18.61
C VAL A 404 1.55 34.09 -18.29
N SER A 405 0.38 34.69 -18.09
CA SER A 405 -0.93 34.12 -18.38
C SER A 405 -0.98 33.53 -19.80
N ARG A 406 -1.03 32.20 -19.91
CA ARG A 406 -1.54 31.49 -21.10
C ARG A 406 -2.48 30.36 -20.66
N PRO A 407 -3.55 30.10 -21.43
CA PRO A 407 -4.55 29.11 -21.05
C PRO A 407 -3.98 27.70 -21.19
N GLY A 408 -4.20 26.89 -20.14
CA GLY A 408 -4.17 25.42 -20.16
C GLY A 408 -3.05 24.78 -20.97
N VAL A 409 -1.82 24.83 -20.48
CA VAL A 409 -0.80 23.85 -20.87
C VAL A 409 -0.66 22.88 -19.70
N LEU A 410 -1.31 21.72 -19.84
CA LEU A 410 -0.97 20.54 -19.05
C LEU A 410 0.54 20.39 -19.09
N ILE A 411 1.19 20.37 -17.92
CA ILE A 411 2.57 19.90 -17.82
C ILE A 411 2.52 18.46 -18.33
N ARG A 412 2.84 18.26 -19.61
CA ARG A 412 3.20 16.96 -20.17
C ARG A 412 4.50 16.60 -19.47
N ASP A 413 4.39 16.07 -18.27
CA ASP A 413 5.50 15.40 -17.66
C ASP A 413 5.89 14.25 -18.60
N SER A 414 7.17 13.91 -18.61
CA SER A 414 7.83 12.94 -19.49
C SER A 414 7.32 11.48 -19.32
N SER A 415 6.08 11.29 -18.88
CA SER A 415 5.48 10.04 -18.42
C SER A 415 5.51 8.93 -19.47
N ASP A 416 5.22 9.21 -20.73
CA ASP A 416 5.19 8.18 -21.78
C ASP A 416 6.59 7.71 -22.21
N TYR A 417 7.54 8.62 -22.42
CA TYR A 417 8.90 8.24 -22.84
C TYR A 417 9.64 7.46 -21.75
N THR A 418 9.53 7.86 -20.48
CA THR A 418 10.22 7.13 -19.40
C THR A 418 9.49 5.85 -18.99
N LYS A 419 8.16 5.74 -19.16
CA LYS A 419 7.41 4.48 -19.02
C LYS A 419 7.92 3.45 -20.03
N ILE A 420 8.08 3.86 -21.28
CA ILE A 420 8.70 3.04 -22.34
C ILE A 420 10.16 2.71 -21.98
N VAL A 421 10.94 3.66 -21.47
CA VAL A 421 12.34 3.41 -21.09
C VAL A 421 12.46 2.43 -19.92
N LYS A 422 11.59 2.49 -18.90
CA LYS A 422 11.59 1.54 -17.77
C LYS A 422 11.07 0.17 -18.16
N GLN A 423 9.99 0.09 -18.96
CA GLN A 423 9.53 -1.16 -19.55
C GLN A 423 10.61 -1.78 -20.47
N ALA A 424 11.34 -0.95 -21.22
CA ALA A 424 12.49 -1.35 -22.02
C ALA A 424 13.75 -1.68 -21.19
N ARG A 425 13.89 -1.13 -19.96
CA ARG A 425 14.99 -1.45 -19.03
C ARG A 425 14.74 -2.81 -18.36
N LEU A 426 13.51 -3.05 -17.93
CA LEU A 426 13.04 -4.38 -17.51
C LEU A 426 13.26 -5.39 -18.63
N PHE A 427 12.84 -5.07 -19.87
CA PHE A 427 13.11 -5.94 -21.02
C PHE A 427 14.62 -6.20 -21.25
N ARG A 428 15.48 -5.18 -21.14
CA ARG A 428 16.94 -5.31 -21.29
C ARG A 428 17.61 -6.13 -20.17
N GLU A 429 17.16 -6.00 -18.91
CA GLU A 429 17.65 -6.81 -17.79
C GLU A 429 17.28 -8.30 -17.96
N PHE A 430 16.13 -8.61 -18.57
CA PHE A 430 15.69 -9.99 -18.78
C PHE A 430 16.16 -10.62 -20.09
N SER A 431 16.57 -9.83 -21.10
CA SER A 431 17.16 -10.35 -22.35
C SER A 431 18.69 -10.47 -22.30
N GLY A 432 19.32 -10.09 -21.18
CA GLY A 432 20.77 -10.21 -20.96
C GLY A 432 21.26 -11.60 -20.51
N ARG A 433 20.37 -12.57 -20.27
CA ARG A 433 20.79 -13.97 -20.07
C ARG A 433 20.74 -14.71 -21.39
N ALA A 434 21.88 -14.73 -22.08
CA ALA A 434 22.13 -15.73 -23.11
C ALA A 434 21.88 -17.13 -22.52
N SER A 435 20.83 -17.80 -22.98
CA SER A 435 20.80 -19.26 -22.92
C SER A 435 21.83 -19.73 -23.95
N THR A 436 22.60 -20.74 -23.58
CA THR A 436 23.71 -21.38 -24.32
C THR A 436 25.09 -20.75 -24.08
N GLY A 437 25.98 -21.58 -23.55
CA GLY A 437 27.38 -21.25 -23.32
C GLY A 437 28.12 -21.08 -24.64
N GLY A 438 28.98 -20.06 -24.71
CA GLY A 438 29.92 -19.88 -25.81
C GLY A 438 30.28 -18.42 -26.07
N SER A 439 31.52 -18.06 -25.71
CA SER A 439 32.30 -16.89 -26.15
C SER A 439 31.91 -15.49 -25.67
N GLN A 440 32.93 -14.75 -25.22
CA GLN A 440 32.88 -13.49 -24.48
C GLN A 440 33.18 -12.24 -25.33
N THR A 441 32.98 -12.26 -26.65
CA THR A 441 33.31 -11.10 -27.50
C THR A 441 32.37 -10.93 -28.70
N ALA A 442 31.45 -9.96 -28.62
CA ALA A 442 31.01 -9.10 -29.74
C ALA A 442 29.77 -8.26 -29.35
N TYR A 443 29.96 -6.95 -29.18
CA TYR A 443 28.87 -5.97 -29.16
C TYR A 443 28.45 -5.63 -30.60
N ASN A 444 27.54 -6.41 -31.20
CA ASN A 444 26.79 -5.96 -32.38
C ASN A 444 25.58 -6.86 -32.66
N ASN A 445 24.45 -6.60 -31.99
CA ASN A 445 23.17 -7.19 -32.36
C ASN A 445 22.22 -6.09 -32.84
N VAL A 446 22.03 -6.04 -34.16
CA VAL A 446 20.93 -5.34 -34.83
C VAL A 446 19.66 -6.14 -34.56
N PHE A 447 18.63 -5.50 -34.00
CA PHE A 447 17.31 -6.11 -33.80
C PHE A 447 16.37 -5.70 -34.94
N SER A 448 15.91 -6.66 -35.74
CA SER A 448 14.84 -6.50 -36.73
C SER A 448 13.71 -7.50 -36.45
N GLN A 449 12.69 -7.06 -35.71
CA GLN A 449 11.38 -7.73 -35.64
C GLN A 449 10.30 -6.64 -35.57
N PRO A 450 9.26 -6.68 -36.42
CA PRO A 450 8.16 -5.74 -36.35
C PRO A 450 7.19 -6.17 -35.24
N TYR A 451 6.90 -5.27 -34.30
CA TYR A 451 5.84 -5.50 -33.31
C TYR A 451 4.71 -4.48 -33.53
N ASP A 452 3.50 -5.01 -33.62
CA ASP A 452 2.24 -4.27 -33.71
C ASP A 452 1.87 -3.78 -32.29
N TYR A 453 1.77 -2.46 -32.12
CA TYR A 453 1.39 -1.86 -30.85
C TYR A 453 -0.09 -1.45 -30.92
N SER A 454 -0.96 -2.21 -30.25
CA SER A 454 -2.28 -1.68 -29.90
C SER A 454 -2.15 -0.77 -28.68
N ILE A 455 -2.03 0.53 -28.93
CA ILE A 455 -2.12 1.56 -27.90
C ILE A 455 -3.59 1.64 -27.49
N ILE A 456 -3.95 1.12 -26.31
CA ILE A 456 -5.23 1.41 -25.68
C ILE A 456 -5.04 2.66 -24.82
N GLN A 457 -5.37 3.83 -25.37
CA GLN A 457 -5.59 5.04 -24.57
C GLN A 457 -6.95 4.90 -23.88
N SER A 458 -6.95 4.91 -22.54
CA SER A 458 -8.17 5.04 -21.73
C SER A 458 -8.52 6.51 -21.56
N ASN A 459 -8.93 7.14 -22.66
CA ASN A 459 -9.56 8.45 -22.63
C ASN A 459 -10.83 8.31 -23.47
N GLU A 460 -11.97 8.74 -22.92
CA GLU A 460 -13.30 8.66 -23.51
C GLU A 460 -13.39 9.42 -24.85
N ALA A 461 -12.94 8.79 -25.95
CA ALA A 461 -13.33 9.02 -27.33
C ALA A 461 -12.44 8.14 -28.22
N ARG A 462 -13.01 7.04 -28.75
CA ARG A 462 -12.34 6.23 -29.79
C ARG A 462 -12.17 7.08 -31.05
N ILE A 463 -10.97 7.60 -31.29
CA ILE A 463 -10.53 8.04 -32.62
C ILE A 463 -9.35 7.17 -33.03
N THR A 464 -9.62 6.24 -33.95
CA THR A 464 -8.62 5.36 -34.56
C THR A 464 -7.78 6.18 -35.54
N TYR A 465 -6.49 6.38 -35.25
CA TYR A 465 -5.54 6.87 -36.26
C TYR A 465 -4.76 5.69 -36.84
N ASN A 466 -5.02 5.35 -38.10
CA ASN A 466 -4.15 4.49 -38.89
C ASN A 466 -2.90 5.29 -39.27
N LEU A 467 -1.78 5.07 -38.57
CA LEU A 467 -0.50 5.64 -38.97
C LEU A 467 0.12 4.79 -40.09
N GLY A 468 -0.21 5.19 -41.32
CA GLY A 468 0.55 4.82 -42.51
C GLY A 468 1.96 5.39 -42.48
N ARG A 469 2.93 4.51 -42.70
CA ARG A 469 4.33 4.71 -43.13
C ARG A 469 4.76 6.16 -43.41
N ASN A 470 5.50 6.77 -42.48
CA ASN A 470 6.38 7.91 -42.77
C ASN A 470 7.85 7.46 -42.68
N VAL A 471 8.53 7.46 -43.82
CA VAL A 471 9.97 7.25 -43.95
C VAL A 471 10.65 8.58 -43.63
N CYS A 472 11.19 8.75 -42.43
CA CYS A 472 12.13 9.83 -42.14
C CYS A 472 13.56 9.29 -42.32
N GLY A 473 14.22 9.73 -43.38
CA GLY A 473 15.65 9.51 -43.60
C GLY A 473 16.48 10.46 -42.75
N CYS A 474 17.04 9.96 -41.65
CA CYS A 474 18.10 10.64 -40.90
C CYS A 474 19.31 9.71 -40.82
N THR A 475 20.30 9.93 -41.69
CA THR A 475 21.67 9.42 -41.53
C THR A 475 22.48 10.46 -40.76
N GLY A 476 22.78 10.21 -39.49
CA GLY A 476 23.65 11.06 -38.68
C GLY A 476 23.97 10.41 -37.33
N ALA A 477 25.25 10.18 -37.04
CA ALA A 477 25.74 9.55 -35.83
C ALA A 477 25.49 10.41 -34.57
N PHE A 478 25.32 9.77 -33.41
CA PHE A 478 25.21 10.44 -32.11
C PHE A 478 26.51 11.19 -31.75
N SER A 479 26.37 12.43 -31.29
CA SER A 479 27.47 13.25 -30.76
C SER A 479 27.99 12.69 -29.44
N THR A 480 29.32 12.65 -29.28
CA THR A 480 30.04 12.11 -28.11
C THR A 480 30.56 13.17 -27.14
N SER A 481 30.00 14.39 -27.12
CA SER A 481 30.43 15.43 -26.17
C SER A 481 29.47 15.56 -24.96
N PRO A 482 29.98 15.66 -23.71
CA PRO A 482 29.15 15.96 -22.54
C PRO A 482 28.73 17.43 -22.53
N LEU A 483 27.45 17.70 -22.30
CA LEU A 483 26.90 19.04 -22.01
C LEU A 483 26.90 19.23 -20.48
N GLY A 484 27.40 20.30 -19.86
CA GLY A 484 28.00 21.55 -20.35
C GLY A 484 28.66 22.32 -19.19
N THR A 485 29.21 23.50 -19.49
CA THR A 485 29.52 24.58 -18.53
C THR A 485 28.32 25.47 -18.30
#